data_AF-A0A5B0KIN8-F1
#
_entry.id   AF-A0A5B0KIN8-F1
#
_cell.length_a   1.000
_cell.length_b   1.000
_cell.length_c   1.000
_cell.angle_alpha   90.00
_cell.angle_beta   90.00
_cell.angle_gamma   90.00
#
_symmetry.space_group_name_H-M   'P 1'
#
loop_
_entity.id
_entity.type
_entity.pdbx_description
1 polymer ?
#
loop_
_entity_poly.entity_id
_entity_poly.type
_entity_poly.pdbx_seq_one_letter_code
_entity_poly.pdbx_strand_id
1 'polypeptide(L)' 'MSDVTGRDRYILIKALVYAIAAIDNRPASQQEHSDRDDMARLLASLCPDKEQRDALDQLARAHLAPPP' A
#
# COMPACT_ATOMS: atom_id res chain seq x y z
N MET A 1 14.11 -3.89 -17.29
CA MET A 1 14.68 -4.03 -15.94
C MET A 1 14.50 -5.48 -15.55
N SER A 2 15.58 -6.14 -15.14
CA SER A 2 15.55 -7.55 -14.74
C SER A 2 14.87 -7.68 -13.38
N ASP A 3 13.88 -8.56 -13.29
CA ASP A 3 13.19 -8.93 -12.05
C ASP A 3 14.19 -9.68 -11.16
N VAL A 4 14.54 -9.15 -9.98
CA VAL A 4 15.54 -9.69 -9.05
C VAL A 4 15.01 -10.96 -8.39
N THR A 5 13.73 -10.96 -8.01
CA THR A 5 13.08 -12.09 -7.31
C THR A 5 12.07 -12.84 -8.18
N GLY A 6 11.77 -12.33 -9.38
CA GLY A 6 10.62 -12.80 -10.18
C GLY A 6 9.27 -12.37 -9.61
N ARG A 7 9.28 -11.53 -8.57
CA ARG A 7 8.10 -11.04 -7.84
C ARG A 7 8.25 -9.57 -7.47
N ASP A 8 9.20 -8.84 -8.02
CA ASP A 8 9.55 -7.49 -7.56
C ASP A 8 8.36 -6.55 -7.69
N ARG A 9 7.64 -6.62 -8.82
CA ARG A 9 6.41 -5.85 -9.02
C ARG A 9 5.37 -6.14 -7.95
N TYR A 10 5.18 -7.42 -7.60
CA TYR A 10 4.23 -7.81 -6.56
C TYR A 10 4.67 -7.29 -5.18
N ILE A 11 5.98 -7.36 -4.88
CA ILE A 11 6.54 -6.85 -3.62
C ILE A 11 6.36 -5.34 -3.53
N LEU A 12 6.64 -4.59 -4.60
CA LEU A 12 6.44 -3.14 -4.64
C LEU A 12 4.97 -2.75 -4.44
N ILE A 13 4.04 -3.43 -5.11
CA ILE A 13 2.60 -3.23 -4.91
C ILE A 13 2.25 -3.46 -3.43
N LYS A 14 2.69 -4.58 -2.84
CA LYS A 14 2.41 -4.90 -1.44
C LYS A 14 3.02 -3.89 -0.49
N ALA A 15 4.25 -3.42 -0.75
CA ALA A 15 4.92 -2.42 0.05
C ALA A 15 4.17 -1.08 0.05
N LEU A 16 3.72 -0.60 -1.12
CA LEU A 16 2.94 0.62 -1.24
C LEU A 16 1.62 0.53 -0.46
N VAL A 17 0.90 -0.58 -0.59
CA VAL A 17 -0.36 -0.79 0.15
C VAL A 17 -0.13 -0.72 1.66
N TYR A 18 0.90 -1.39 2.17
CA TYR A 18 1.22 -1.36 3.60
C TYR A 18 1.67 0.02 4.08
N ALA A 19 2.45 0.74 3.27
CA ALA A 19 2.88 2.09 3.60
C ALA A 19 1.68 3.05 3.69
N ILE A 20 0.76 2.99 2.73
CA ILE A 20 -0.48 3.78 2.75
C ILE A 20 -1.30 3.46 3.99
N ALA A 21 -1.54 2.18 4.28
CA ALA A 21 -2.31 1.77 5.47
C ALA A 21 -1.62 2.19 6.78
N ALA A 22 -0.28 2.15 6.83
CA ALA A 22 0.48 2.62 7.98
C ALA A 22 0.38 4.13 8.18
N ILE A 23 0.38 4.93 7.10
CA ILE A 23 0.14 6.38 7.16
C ILE A 23 -1.28 6.65 7.64
N ASP A 24 -2.29 6.00 7.04
CA ASP A 24 -3.70 6.18 7.39
C ASP A 24 -3.98 5.83 8.88
N ASN A 25 -3.20 4.93 9.48
CA ASN A 25 -3.30 4.55 10.90
C ASN A 25 -2.64 5.54 11.88
N ARG A 26 -1.87 6.52 11.42
CA ARG A 26 -1.28 7.55 12.29
C ARG A 26 -2.32 8.59 12.71
N PRO A 27 -2.11 9.30 13.83
CA PRO A 27 -2.90 10.48 14.16
C PRO A 27 -2.90 11.48 12.99
N ALA A 28 -4.02 12.16 12.74
CA ALA A 28 -4.18 13.06 11.59
C ALA A 28 -3.04 14.10 11.45
N SER A 29 -2.52 14.62 12.56
CA SER A 29 -1.39 15.57 12.57
C SER A 29 -0.05 14.99 12.12
N GLN A 30 0.06 13.67 12.01
CA GLN A 30 1.25 12.91 11.61
C GLN A 30 1.02 12.15 10.29
N GLN A 31 -0.12 12.35 9.63
CA GLN A 31 -0.37 11.74 8.33
C GLN A 31 0.35 12.55 7.25
N GLU A 32 1.33 11.93 6.61
CA GLU A 32 2.05 12.52 5.49
C GLU A 32 1.20 12.41 4.22
N HIS A 33 0.18 13.27 4.11
CA HIS A 33 -0.85 13.19 3.07
C HIS A 33 -0.30 13.23 1.64
N SER A 34 0.72 14.06 1.39
CA SER A 34 1.34 14.17 0.06
C SER A 34 1.95 12.84 -0.37
N ASP A 35 2.75 12.24 0.52
CA ASP A 35 3.41 10.96 0.25
C ASP A 35 2.39 9.83 0.11
N ARG A 36 1.36 9.82 0.95
CA ARG A 36 0.24 8.89 0.87
C ARG A 36 -0.47 8.96 -0.48
N ASP A 37 -0.74 10.15 -0.99
CA ASP A 37 -1.43 10.36 -2.27
C ASP A 37 -0.55 9.99 -3.47
N ASP A 38 0.74 10.30 -3.43
CA ASP A 38 1.68 9.89 -4.47
C ASP A 38 1.88 8.38 -4.48
N MET A 39 1.95 7.72 -3.33
CA MET A 39 1.95 6.26 -3.22
C MET A 39 0.66 5.65 -3.78
N ALA A 40 -0.50 6.26 -3.54
CA ALA A 40 -1.78 5.80 -4.08
C ALA A 40 -1.82 5.89 -5.62
N ARG A 41 -1.26 6.95 -6.21
CA ARG A 41 -1.13 7.11 -7.67
C ARG A 41 -0.17 6.07 -8.25
N LEU A 42 0.99 5.86 -7.63
CA LEU A 42 1.95 4.83 -8.03
C LEU A 42 1.32 3.43 -7.97
N LEU A 43 0.58 3.14 -6.90
CA LEU A 43 -0.13 1.87 -6.75
C LEU A 43 -1.17 1.66 -7.85
N ALA A 44 -1.97 2.69 -8.18
CA ALA A 44 -2.94 2.63 -9.28
C ALA A 44 -2.27 2.38 -10.63
N SER A 45 -1.09 2.95 -10.86
CA SER A 45 -0.29 2.72 -12.08
C SER A 45 0.29 1.30 -12.13
N LEU A 46 0.82 0.80 -11.01
CA LEU A 46 1.45 -0.52 -10.92
C LEU A 46 0.43 -1.67 -10.87
N CYS A 47 -0.77 -1.43 -10.34
CA CYS A 47 -1.86 -2.39 -10.22
C CYS A 47 -3.18 -1.71 -10.65
N PRO A 48 -3.48 -1.68 -11.96
CA PRO A 48 -4.69 -1.03 -12.47
C PRO A 48 -5.99 -1.71 -12.02
N ASP A 49 -5.93 -3.01 -11.72
CA ASP A 49 -7.04 -3.77 -11.19
C ASP A 49 -7.44 -3.24 -9.80
N LYS A 50 -8.64 -2.67 -9.73
CA LYS A 50 -9.17 -2.12 -8.49
C LYS A 50 -9.51 -3.20 -7.47
N GLU A 51 -10.11 -4.30 -7.90
CA GLU A 51 -10.50 -5.39 -6.97
C GLU A 51 -9.27 -5.99 -6.30
N GLN A 52 -8.19 -6.17 -7.07
CA GLN A 52 -6.92 -6.62 -6.53
C GLN A 52 -6.33 -5.64 -5.51
N ARG A 53 -6.39 -4.33 -5.78
CA ARG A 53 -5.92 -3.30 -4.83
C ARG A 53 -6.75 -3.29 -3.55
N ASP A 54 -8.07 -3.35 -3.67
CA ASP A 54 -9.00 -3.34 -2.54
C ASP A 54 -8.77 -4.57 -1.64
N ALA A 55 -8.57 -5.75 -2.23
CA ALA A 55 -8.24 -6.97 -1.49
C ALA A 55 -6.91 -6.87 -0.71
N LEU A 56 -5.88 -6.26 -1.32
CA LEU A 56 -4.59 -6.03 -0.66
C LEU A 56 -4.69 -4.98 0.45
N ASP A 57 -5.46 -3.91 0.26
CA ASP A 57 -5.70 -2.88 1.27
C ASP A 57 -6.41 -3.46 2.50
N GLN A 58 -7.47 -4.24 2.31
CA GLN A 58 -8.15 -4.95 3.39
C GLN A 58 -7.19 -5.83 4.19
N LEU A 59 -6.33 -6.59 3.51
CA LEU A 59 -5.32 -7.43 4.15
C LEU A 59 -4.30 -6.60 4.95
N ALA A 60 -3.82 -5.49 4.39
CA ALA A 60 -2.85 -4.63 5.06
C ALA A 60 -3.45 -3.97 6.32
N ARG A 61 -4.67 -3.45 6.23
CA ARG A 61 -5.39 -2.88 7.38
C ARG A 61 -5.63 -3.91 8.47
N ALA A 62 -6.01 -5.13 8.10
CA ALA A 62 -6.18 -6.22 9.07
C ALA A 62 -4.88 -6.56 9.82
N HIS A 63 -3.73 -6.55 9.14
CA HIS A 63 -2.44 -6.81 9.78
C HIS A 63 -1.93 -5.67 10.66
N LEU A 64 -2.32 -4.44 10.36
CA LEU A 64 -1.92 -3.24 11.11
C LEU A 64 -2.94 -2.83 12.18
N ALA A 65 -4.08 -3.53 12.26
CA ALA A 65 -5.05 -3.31 13.31
C ALA A 65 -4.42 -3.62 14.67
N PRO A 66 -4.68 -2.80 15.70
CA PRO A 66 -4.25 -3.14 17.06
C PRO A 66 -4.86 -4.48 17.48
N PRO A 67 -4.15 -5.28 18.29
CA PRO A 67 -4.71 -6.51 18.83
C PRO A 67 -5.98 -6.22 19.64
N PRO A 68 -6.91 -7.19 19.72
CA PRO A 68 -8.14 -7.05 20.50
C PRO A 68 -7.88 -6.81 21.99
#